data_AF-A0A2D5X2Y1-F1
#
_entry.id   AF-A0A2D5X2Y1-F1
#
_cell.length_a   1.000
_cell.length_b   1.000
_cell.length_c   1.000
_cell.angle_alpha   90.00
_cell.angle_beta   90.00
_cell.angle_gamma   90.00
#
_symmetry.space_group_name_H-M   'P 1'
#
loop_
_entity.id
_entity.type
_entity.pdbx_description
1 polymer ?
#
loop_
_entity_poly.entity_id
_entity_poly.type
_entity_poly.pdbx_seq_one_letter_code
_entity_poly.pdbx_strand_id
1 'polypeptide(L)'
;MSDLQPVLKLSRSKAIQPRTKERTKYKLKLDSKTGKLDSIPIGTELEVMTYTDPRWSYGGSGRSGRISKTQVPISRPIQNYRWWFRYLKLALELEELEYTFVERKKVLIKKKGKSGYEYREVKEKVVVNRKRYVGWDLDDVLSLSFDKWWSTHQDLFIERPNQATEITTVDDVVFDDHTRYFSVDTRMGVNASLSSIREMLSGTHSKRIQKRTAQWIITGTMRQEKLFNCYNCLVMWLQGGDNESILKSGMFRSSRGSKVEWLEDIGRGDVRKRKEVYVSRPSAQNLNKMRDMLIPARRLILTVCDGYFSKHPKDKEYFRG
;
A
#
# COMPACT_ATOMS: atom_id res chain seq x y z
N MET A 1 8.96 25.39 -10.60
CA MET A 1 7.65 24.75 -10.37
C MET A 1 7.00 25.50 -9.22
N SER A 2 6.37 26.63 -9.54
CA SER A 2 5.49 27.36 -8.61
C SER A 2 4.06 26.96 -8.95
N ASP A 3 3.75 25.69 -8.73
CA ASP A 3 2.35 25.31 -8.58
C ASP A 3 2.03 25.77 -7.15
N LEU A 4 1.15 26.76 -6.99
CA LEU A 4 0.71 27.24 -5.67
C LEU A 4 0.36 26.00 -4.83
N GLN A 5 1.14 25.75 -3.79
CA GLN A 5 0.90 24.61 -2.93
C GLN A 5 -0.48 24.77 -2.30
N PRO A 6 -1.31 23.71 -2.29
CA PRO A 6 -2.59 23.80 -1.63
C PRO A 6 -2.37 23.90 -0.13
N VAL A 7 -3.09 24.81 0.53
CA VAL A 7 -3.11 24.95 1.99
C VAL A 7 -4.45 24.42 2.48
N LEU A 8 -4.60 23.10 2.53
CA LEU A 8 -5.82 22.44 2.98
C LEU A 8 -5.75 22.17 4.48
N LYS A 9 -6.86 22.46 5.18
CA LYS A 9 -7.04 22.07 6.58
C LYS A 9 -7.63 20.66 6.64
N LEU A 10 -6.76 19.66 6.71
CA LEU A 10 -7.15 18.25 6.92
C LEU A 10 -7.51 18.02 8.40
N SER A 11 -8.72 17.56 8.69
CA SER A 11 -9.23 17.41 10.06
C SER A 11 -8.99 16.01 10.64
N ARG A 12 -9.15 14.95 9.83
CA ARG A 12 -9.08 13.54 10.25
C ARG A 12 -7.82 12.84 9.73
N SER A 13 -7.30 13.17 8.55
CA SER A 13 -6.01 12.65 8.05
C SER A 13 -4.81 13.42 8.59
N LYS A 14 -3.90 12.71 9.27
CA LYS A 14 -2.68 13.27 9.86
C LYS A 14 -1.45 12.50 9.43
N ALA A 15 -0.33 13.22 9.29
CA ALA A 15 0.96 12.60 9.01
C ALA A 15 1.37 11.71 10.20
N ILE A 16 2.00 10.58 9.89
CA ILE A 16 2.29 9.53 10.87
C ILE A 16 3.77 9.62 11.25
N GLN A 17 4.05 9.72 12.55
CA GLN A 17 5.42 9.67 13.04
C GLN A 17 6.04 8.28 12.80
N PRO A 18 7.23 8.19 12.18
CA PRO A 18 7.91 6.91 12.05
C PRO A 18 8.31 6.42 13.44
N ARG A 19 7.80 5.26 13.85
CA ARG A 19 8.28 4.56 15.05
C ARG A 19 9.60 3.88 14.71
N THR A 20 10.70 4.61 14.82
CA THR A 20 12.05 4.07 14.75
C THR A 20 12.54 3.80 16.16
N LYS A 21 12.82 2.53 16.49
CA LYS A 21 13.62 2.23 17.67
C LYS A 21 15.05 2.02 17.20
N GLU A 22 15.97 2.83 17.70
CA GLU A 22 17.38 2.53 17.59
C GLU A 22 17.67 1.28 18.40
N ARG A 23 18.10 0.20 17.74
CA ARG A 23 18.54 -1.01 18.40
C ARG A 23 20.06 -0.96 18.49
N THR A 24 20.58 -1.03 19.72
CA THR A 24 22.01 -1.20 19.96
C THR A 24 22.44 -2.58 19.43
N LYS A 25 23.37 -2.60 18.47
CA LYS A 25 24.03 -3.81 18.01
C LYS A 25 25.12 -4.18 19.00
N TYR A 26 25.11 -5.43 19.46
CA TYR A 26 26.13 -5.96 20.35
C TYR A 26 27.00 -6.98 19.59
N LYS A 27 28.33 -6.91 19.75
CA LYS A 27 29.24 -8.02 19.42
C LYS A 27 29.45 -8.82 20.67
N LEU A 28 29.44 -10.14 20.55
CA LEU A 28 29.98 -10.98 21.60
C LEU A 28 31.49 -11.02 21.43
N LYS A 29 32.23 -10.62 22.47
CA LYS A 29 33.69 -10.73 22.55
C LYS A 29 34.01 -11.72 23.66
N LEU A 30 34.89 -12.68 23.36
CA LEU A 30 35.40 -13.60 24.36
C LEU A 30 36.36 -12.83 25.27
N ASP A 31 36.06 -12.78 26.56
CA ASP A 31 36.91 -12.12 27.54
C ASP A 31 38.08 -13.04 27.92
N SER A 32 39.30 -12.61 27.63
CA SER A 32 40.49 -13.47 27.68
C SER A 32 40.89 -13.89 29.08
N LYS A 33 40.39 -13.21 30.12
CA LYS A 33 40.66 -13.52 31.54
C LYS A 33 39.64 -14.47 32.16
N THR A 34 38.40 -14.43 31.70
CA THR A 34 37.27 -15.16 32.31
C THR A 34 36.71 -16.26 31.43
N GLY A 35 37.06 -16.29 30.14
CA GLY A 35 36.58 -17.27 29.15
C GLY A 35 35.10 -17.12 28.80
N LYS A 36 34.42 -16.07 29.30
CA LYS A 36 32.99 -15.82 29.06
C LYS A 36 32.80 -14.89 27.87
N LEU A 37 31.65 -15.05 27.20
CA LEU A 37 31.23 -14.23 26.07
C LEU A 37 30.53 -12.97 26.60
N ASP A 38 31.18 -11.81 26.46
CA ASP A 38 30.62 -10.52 26.89
C ASP A 38 30.10 -9.72 25.70
N SER A 39 28.93 -9.10 25.86
CA SER A 39 28.30 -8.28 24.82
C SER A 39 28.80 -6.84 24.84
N ILE A 40 29.52 -6.42 23.79
CA ILE A 40 30.01 -5.04 23.62
C ILE A 40 29.10 -4.30 22.63
N PRO A 41 28.53 -3.13 22.97
CA PRO A 41 27.79 -2.32 22.01
C PRO A 41 28.73 -1.78 20.92
N ILE A 42 28.49 -2.14 19.66
CA ILE A 42 29.29 -1.72 18.48
C ILE A 42 28.74 -0.43 17.87
N GLY A 43 27.46 -0.15 18.08
CA GLY A 43 26.78 1.03 17.57
C GLY A 43 25.26 0.91 17.68
N THR A 44 24.55 1.98 17.38
CA THR A 44 23.09 1.97 17.21
C THR A 44 22.75 1.79 15.74
N GLU A 45 21.91 0.83 15.41
CA GLU A 45 21.29 0.74 14.08
C GLU A 45 19.85 1.20 14.18
N LEU A 46 19.46 2.07 13.24
CA LEU A 46 18.08 2.47 13.04
C LEU A 46 17.33 1.29 12.41
N GLU A 47 16.85 0.37 13.24
CA GLU A 47 15.93 -0.66 12.80
C GLU A 47 14.57 0.01 12.62
N VAL A 48 14.24 0.39 11.38
CA VAL A 48 12.85 0.67 11.04
C VAL A 48 12.13 -0.64 11.26
N MET A 49 11.37 -0.76 12.36
CA MET A 49 10.45 -1.87 12.50
C MET A 49 9.59 -1.87 11.24
N THR A 50 9.84 -2.85 10.37
CA THR A 50 8.75 -3.44 9.61
C THR A 50 7.72 -3.73 10.68
N TYR A 51 6.54 -3.13 10.56
CA TYR A 51 5.51 -3.28 11.59
C TYR A 51 4.94 -4.69 11.45
N THR A 52 5.72 -5.70 11.83
CA THR A 52 5.23 -7.00 12.25
C THR A 52 4.96 -6.86 13.72
N ASP A 53 3.78 -6.33 14.04
CA ASP A 53 3.22 -6.47 15.37
C ASP A 53 3.06 -7.98 15.64
N PRO A 54 3.80 -8.58 16.60
CA PRO A 54 3.75 -10.02 16.82
C PRO A 54 2.35 -10.51 17.20
N ARG A 55 1.49 -9.62 17.73
CA ARG A 55 0.09 -9.91 18.04
C ARG A 55 -0.81 -10.02 16.79
N TRP A 56 -0.34 -9.57 15.63
CA TRP A 56 -1.11 -9.46 14.38
C TRP A 56 -0.28 -9.91 13.17
N SER A 57 0.54 -10.96 13.34
CA SER A 57 1.14 -11.68 12.21
C SER A 57 0.06 -12.43 11.44
N TYR A 58 -0.84 -11.73 10.74
CA TYR A 58 -1.74 -12.33 9.77
C TYR A 58 -0.93 -12.63 8.50
N GLY A 59 -0.72 -13.92 8.25
CA GLY A 59 0.13 -14.48 7.21
C GLY A 59 -0.30 -14.04 5.81
N GLY A 60 0.34 -13.01 5.28
CA GLY A 60 0.24 -12.63 3.88
C GLY A 60 1.45 -13.12 3.09
N SER A 61 1.30 -14.26 2.41
CA SER A 61 2.08 -14.72 1.24
C SER A 61 3.59 -14.37 1.24
N GLY A 62 4.33 -14.86 2.22
CA GLY A 62 5.75 -15.19 2.06
C GLY A 62 5.88 -16.71 1.92
N ARG A 63 6.78 -17.19 1.05
CA ARG A 63 6.98 -18.61 0.65
C ARG A 63 7.10 -19.66 1.78
N SER A 64 7.06 -19.26 3.05
CA SER A 64 7.08 -20.13 4.22
C SER A 64 6.73 -19.33 5.49
N GLY A 65 5.55 -18.69 5.52
CA GLY A 65 5.00 -18.16 6.78
C GLY A 65 4.20 -19.25 7.48
N ARG A 66 4.64 -19.73 8.65
CA ARG A 66 3.84 -20.64 9.49
C ARG A 66 2.50 -19.97 9.79
N ILE A 67 1.44 -20.41 9.11
CA ILE A 67 0.07 -20.06 9.46
C ILE A 67 -0.17 -20.68 10.83
N SER A 68 -0.42 -19.84 11.84
CA SER A 68 -0.95 -20.32 13.11
C SER A 68 -2.26 -21.07 12.82
N LYS A 69 -2.45 -22.27 13.39
CA LYS A 69 -3.65 -23.10 13.17
C LYS A 69 -4.98 -22.38 13.47
N THR A 70 -4.94 -21.24 14.15
CA THR A 70 -6.09 -20.40 14.54
C THR A 70 -6.30 -19.16 13.66
N GLN A 71 -5.46 -18.91 12.65
CA GLN A 71 -5.57 -17.69 11.84
C GLN A 71 -6.37 -17.91 10.56
N VAL A 72 -7.39 -17.07 10.40
CA VAL A 72 -8.22 -17.00 9.20
C VAL A 72 -7.35 -16.57 8.00
N PRO A 73 -7.41 -17.28 6.86
CA PRO A 73 -6.60 -16.95 5.70
C PRO A 73 -7.05 -15.64 5.09
N ILE A 74 -6.14 -14.66 5.02
CA ILE A 74 -6.35 -13.39 4.33
C ILE A 74 -5.41 -13.35 3.13
N SER A 75 -5.89 -12.85 1.99
CA SER A 75 -5.12 -12.89 0.73
C SER A 75 -3.79 -12.11 0.75
N ARG A 76 -3.64 -11.14 1.66
CA ARG A 76 -2.51 -10.21 1.77
C ARG A 76 -2.24 -9.83 3.23
N PRO A 77 -1.03 -9.30 3.55
CA PRO A 77 -0.73 -8.82 4.90
C PRO A 77 -1.72 -7.75 5.35
N ILE A 78 -2.16 -7.83 6.61
CA ILE A 78 -3.15 -6.91 7.19
C ILE A 78 -2.76 -5.43 7.01
N GLN A 79 -1.46 -5.15 7.07
CA GLN A 79 -0.93 -3.81 6.92
C GLN A 79 -1.30 -3.16 5.59
N ASN A 80 -1.49 -3.93 4.51
CA ASN A 80 -1.89 -3.37 3.24
C ASN A 80 -3.35 -2.91 3.26
N TYR A 81 -4.25 -3.63 3.93
CA TYR A 81 -5.65 -3.18 4.12
C TYR A 81 -5.71 -1.95 5.03
N ARG A 82 -4.84 -1.90 6.05
CA ARG A 82 -4.69 -0.69 6.87
C ARG A 82 -4.28 0.53 6.06
N TRP A 83 -3.40 0.35 5.08
CA TRP A 83 -3.04 1.43 4.15
C TRP A 83 -4.21 1.78 3.23
N TRP A 84 -4.90 0.79 2.67
CA TRP A 84 -6.08 1.04 1.84
C TRP A 84 -7.10 1.89 2.59
N PHE A 85 -7.46 1.51 3.82
CA PHE A 85 -8.33 2.29 4.69
C PHE A 85 -7.86 3.74 4.88
N ARG A 86 -6.56 3.96 5.14
CA ARG A 86 -6.01 5.31 5.33
C ARG A 86 -6.06 6.17 4.08
N TYR A 87 -5.72 5.59 2.92
CA TYR A 87 -5.81 6.30 1.64
C TYR A 87 -7.27 6.60 1.27
N LEU A 88 -8.20 5.70 1.59
CA LEU A 88 -9.63 5.90 1.37
C LEU A 88 -10.18 7.01 2.26
N LYS A 89 -9.83 7.01 3.54
CA LYS A 89 -10.18 8.08 4.48
C LYS A 89 -9.71 9.45 3.98
N LEU A 90 -8.47 9.52 3.50
CA LEU A 90 -7.93 10.75 2.93
C LEU A 90 -8.64 11.13 1.62
N ALA A 91 -8.99 10.16 0.77
CA ALA A 91 -9.73 10.41 -0.46
C ALA A 91 -11.12 11.00 -0.19
N LEU A 92 -11.83 10.49 0.82
CA LEU A 92 -13.14 11.00 1.26
C LEU A 92 -13.04 12.44 1.78
N GLU A 93 -12.02 12.76 2.58
CA GLU A 93 -11.80 14.14 3.02
C GLU A 93 -11.46 15.09 1.87
N LEU A 94 -10.68 14.64 0.89
CA LEU A 94 -10.39 15.43 -0.31
C LEU A 94 -11.63 15.61 -1.20
N GLU A 95 -12.55 14.63 -1.21
CA GLU A 95 -13.85 14.75 -1.86
C GLU A 95 -14.74 15.78 -1.15
N GLU A 96 -14.81 15.77 0.19
CA GLU A 96 -15.52 16.79 0.98
C GLU A 96 -14.98 18.22 0.72
N LEU A 97 -13.67 18.34 0.45
CA LEU A 97 -13.00 19.60 0.12
C LEU A 97 -13.01 19.95 -1.38
N GLU A 98 -13.69 19.14 -2.21
CA GLU A 98 -13.77 19.26 -3.67
C GLU A 98 -12.41 19.39 -4.38
N TYR A 99 -11.37 18.74 -3.86
CA TYR A 99 -10.01 18.94 -4.33
C TYR A 99 -9.76 18.29 -5.70
N THR A 100 -9.03 19.00 -6.57
CA THR A 100 -8.59 18.51 -7.89
C THR A 100 -7.07 18.44 -7.96
N PHE A 101 -6.53 17.27 -8.30
CA PHE A 101 -5.11 17.14 -8.59
C PHE A 101 -4.79 17.76 -9.96
N VAL A 102 -3.73 18.58 -10.02
CA VAL A 102 -3.20 19.14 -11.27
C VAL A 102 -1.80 18.58 -11.50
N GLU A 103 -1.55 18.03 -12.69
CA GLU A 103 -0.23 17.58 -13.12
C GLU A 103 0.14 18.22 -14.46
N ARG A 104 1.37 18.76 -14.53
CA ARG A 104 1.92 19.35 -15.76
C ARG A 104 2.65 18.29 -16.56
N LYS A 105 2.14 17.96 -17.75
CA LYS A 105 2.71 16.98 -18.66
C LYS A 105 3.43 17.67 -19.81
N LYS A 106 4.63 17.20 -20.13
CA LYS A 106 5.40 17.65 -21.29
C LYS A 106 4.87 16.95 -22.56
N VAL A 107 4.29 17.71 -23.47
CA VAL A 107 3.75 17.22 -24.75
C VAL A 107 4.64 17.69 -25.89
N LEU A 108 4.99 16.77 -26.79
CA LEU A 108 5.75 17.09 -27.99
C LEU A 108 4.84 17.78 -29.00
N ILE A 109 5.22 18.99 -29.43
CA ILE A 109 4.56 19.69 -30.53
C ILE A 109 5.47 19.61 -31.75
N LYS A 110 4.94 19.05 -32.84
CA LYS A 110 5.56 19.13 -34.16
C LYS A 110 4.83 20.21 -34.95
N LYS A 111 5.41 21.40 -35.09
CA LYS A 111 4.98 22.40 -36.08
C LYS A 111 5.99 22.42 -37.23
N LYS A 112 5.56 22.72 -38.46
CA LYS A 112 6.35 22.70 -39.71
C LYS A 112 7.83 23.10 -39.49
N GLY A 113 8.73 22.11 -39.38
CA GLY A 113 10.18 22.31 -39.25
C GLY A 113 10.75 22.58 -37.84
N LYS A 114 9.93 22.72 -36.78
CA LYS A 114 10.40 22.92 -35.39
C LYS A 114 9.72 21.93 -34.44
N SER A 115 10.52 21.08 -33.79
CA SER A 115 10.08 20.25 -32.67
C SER A 115 10.23 21.05 -31.37
N GLY A 116 9.11 21.28 -30.69
CA GLY A 116 9.06 21.96 -29.40
C GLY A 116 8.40 21.07 -28.35
N TYR A 117 8.46 21.52 -27.10
CA TYR A 117 7.70 20.92 -26.01
C TYR A 117 6.83 21.98 -25.36
N GLU A 118 5.56 21.63 -25.14
CA GLU A 118 4.62 22.46 -24.38
C GLU A 118 4.22 21.69 -23.12
N TYR A 119 4.04 22.41 -22.02
CA TYR A 119 3.51 21.83 -20.80
C TYR A 119 1.99 21.99 -20.80
N ARG A 120 1.26 20.87 -20.81
CA ARG A 120 -0.20 20.86 -20.65
C ARG A 120 -0.56 20.46 -19.24
N GLU A 121 -1.53 21.17 -18.67
CA GLU A 121 -2.08 20.87 -17.35
C GLU A 121 -3.20 19.85 -17.49
N VAL A 122 -3.03 18.67 -16.86
CA VAL A 122 -4.05 17.64 -16.76
C VAL A 122 -4.63 17.70 -15.36
N LYS A 123 -5.94 17.88 -15.26
CA LYS A 123 -6.68 17.99 -14.00
C LYS A 123 -7.49 16.72 -13.78
N GLU A 124 -7.39 16.15 -12.59
CA GLU A 124 -8.22 15.02 -12.15
C GLU A 124 -8.91 15.35 -10.82
N LYS A 125 -10.25 15.33 -10.82
CA LYS A 125 -11.04 15.56 -9.60
C LYS A 125 -11.04 14.29 -8.75
N VAL A 126 -10.87 14.45 -7.44
CA VAL A 126 -10.99 13.35 -6.49
C VAL A 126 -12.48 13.07 -6.27
N VAL A 127 -12.96 11.94 -6.78
CA VAL A 127 -14.35 11.49 -6.62
C VAL A 127 -14.34 10.01 -6.28
N VAL A 128 -14.88 9.65 -5.12
CA VAL A 128 -14.89 8.27 -4.64
C VAL A 128 -16.07 7.53 -5.23
N ASN A 129 -15.81 6.41 -5.90
CA ASN A 129 -16.86 5.58 -6.47
C ASN A 129 -17.55 4.76 -5.38
N ARG A 130 -18.61 5.31 -4.80
CA ARG A 130 -19.37 4.67 -3.69
C ARG A 130 -19.94 3.29 -4.06
N LYS A 131 -20.32 3.08 -5.33
CA LYS A 131 -20.79 1.78 -5.83
C LYS A 131 -19.71 0.69 -5.74
N ARG A 132 -18.44 1.08 -5.69
CA ARG A 132 -17.30 0.19 -5.54
C ARG A 132 -16.86 0.02 -4.09
N TYR A 133 -17.60 0.52 -3.10
CA TYR A 133 -17.30 0.35 -1.68
C TYR A 133 -18.53 -0.14 -0.90
N VAL A 134 -19.34 -0.98 -1.54
CA VAL A 134 -20.54 -1.56 -0.91
C VAL A 134 -20.12 -2.45 0.26
N GLY A 135 -20.71 -2.21 1.43
CA GLY A 135 -20.41 -2.94 2.67
C GLY A 135 -19.16 -2.47 3.41
N TRP A 136 -18.46 -1.43 2.96
CA TRP A 136 -17.35 -0.83 3.72
C TRP A 136 -17.82 0.21 4.75
N ASP A 137 -19.07 0.67 4.66
CA ASP A 137 -19.64 1.74 5.46
C ASP A 137 -18.73 2.98 5.50
N LEU A 138 -18.79 3.77 4.42
CA LEU A 138 -17.88 4.91 4.21
C LEU A 138 -17.91 5.94 5.35
N ASP A 139 -19.05 6.08 6.03
CA ASP A 139 -19.20 6.95 7.20
C ASP A 139 -18.39 6.43 8.42
N ASP A 140 -18.33 5.10 8.59
CA ASP A 140 -17.50 4.44 9.58
C ASP A 140 -16.01 4.55 9.25
N VAL A 141 -15.63 4.46 7.97
CA VAL A 141 -14.25 4.69 7.53
C VAL A 141 -13.76 6.10 7.92
N LEU A 142 -14.66 7.07 7.80
CA LEU A 142 -14.38 8.46 8.06
C LEU A 142 -14.29 8.77 9.57
N SER A 143 -15.15 8.15 10.38
CA SER A 143 -15.24 8.40 11.82
C SER A 143 -14.34 7.48 12.67
N LEU A 144 -14.28 6.18 12.37
CA LEU A 144 -13.60 5.18 13.20
C LEU A 144 -12.09 5.09 12.95
N SER A 145 -11.42 4.39 13.88
CA SER A 145 -10.06 3.92 13.66
C SER A 145 -10.08 2.60 12.87
N PHE A 146 -9.00 2.32 12.13
CA PHE A 146 -8.89 1.07 11.37
C PHE A 146 -9.15 -0.17 12.23
N ASP A 147 -8.64 -0.22 13.47
CA ASP A 147 -8.75 -1.41 14.30
C ASP A 147 -10.21 -1.67 14.75
N LYS A 148 -10.98 -0.60 15.00
CA LYS A 148 -12.42 -0.72 15.31
C LYS A 148 -13.21 -1.14 14.07
N TRP A 149 -12.97 -0.47 12.94
CA TRP A 149 -13.63 -0.79 11.68
C TRP A 149 -13.32 -2.23 11.21
N TRP A 150 -12.07 -2.67 11.35
CA TRP A 150 -11.65 -4.03 10.99
C TRP A 150 -12.38 -5.09 11.79
N SER A 151 -12.65 -4.85 13.08
CA SER A 151 -13.34 -5.84 13.92
C SER A 151 -14.76 -6.18 13.44
N THR A 152 -15.44 -5.24 12.81
CA THR A 152 -16.79 -5.43 12.26
C THR A 152 -16.80 -5.82 10.78
N HIS A 153 -15.74 -5.50 10.03
CA HIS A 153 -15.68 -5.65 8.56
C HIS A 153 -14.65 -6.67 8.05
N GLN A 154 -13.94 -7.37 8.93
CA GLN A 154 -12.89 -8.33 8.52
C GLN A 154 -13.39 -9.43 7.59
N ASP A 155 -14.67 -9.82 7.74
CA ASP A 155 -15.31 -10.91 6.99
C ASP A 155 -15.29 -10.66 5.47
N LEU A 156 -15.26 -9.38 5.07
CA LEU A 156 -15.17 -8.95 3.67
C LEU A 156 -13.81 -9.32 3.01
N PHE A 157 -12.76 -9.46 3.82
CA PHE A 157 -11.37 -9.67 3.39
C PHE A 157 -10.87 -11.09 3.61
N ILE A 158 -11.63 -11.88 4.36
CA ILE A 158 -11.34 -13.26 4.69
C ILE A 158 -11.60 -14.14 3.45
N GLU A 159 -10.64 -15.01 3.12
CA GLU A 159 -10.89 -16.08 2.15
C GLU A 159 -11.76 -17.15 2.82
N ARG A 160 -12.84 -17.59 2.16
CA ARG A 160 -13.69 -18.67 2.68
C ARG A 160 -12.79 -19.87 2.99
N PRO A 161 -12.71 -20.31 4.26
CA PRO A 161 -11.73 -21.32 4.68
C PRO A 161 -12.03 -22.71 4.09
N ASN A 162 -13.29 -23.00 3.81
CA ASN A 162 -13.73 -24.27 3.25
C ASN A 162 -14.26 -24.06 1.82
N GLN A 163 -13.71 -24.82 0.87
CA GLN A 163 -14.18 -24.86 -0.52
C GLN A 163 -15.50 -25.61 -0.68
N ALA A 164 -15.85 -26.43 0.31
CA ALA A 164 -17.09 -27.18 0.38
C ALA A 164 -17.64 -27.09 1.81
N THR A 165 -18.95 -26.86 1.92
CA THR A 165 -19.69 -26.97 3.19
C THR A 165 -20.72 -28.06 3.00
N GLU A 166 -20.88 -28.91 4.00
CA GLU A 166 -21.92 -29.94 4.00
C GLU A 166 -23.24 -29.25 4.36
N ILE A 167 -24.17 -29.27 3.42
CA ILE A 167 -25.50 -28.72 3.59
C ILE A 167 -26.42 -29.88 3.92
N THR A 168 -26.90 -29.92 5.16
CA THR A 168 -27.74 -31.01 5.66
C THR A 168 -29.24 -30.67 5.59
N THR A 169 -29.59 -29.38 5.63
CA THR A 169 -30.99 -28.92 5.55
C THR A 169 -31.24 -28.05 4.33
N VAL A 170 -32.50 -27.99 3.87
CA VAL A 170 -32.90 -27.19 2.70
C VAL A 170 -32.76 -25.68 2.97
N ASP A 171 -32.85 -25.27 4.23
CA ASP A 171 -32.75 -23.86 4.64
C ASP A 171 -31.31 -23.33 4.63
N ASP A 172 -30.31 -24.21 4.67
CA ASP A 172 -28.87 -23.84 4.61
C ASP A 172 -28.38 -23.62 3.16
N VAL A 173 -29.26 -23.74 2.17
CA VAL A 173 -28.95 -23.56 0.75
C VAL A 173 -28.89 -22.07 0.41
N VAL A 174 -27.68 -21.48 0.48
CA VAL A 174 -27.45 -20.07 0.10
C VAL A 174 -27.12 -19.95 -1.40
N PHE A 175 -28.12 -19.67 -2.22
CA PHE A 175 -27.94 -19.49 -3.68
C PHE A 175 -27.00 -18.32 -3.99
N ASP A 176 -25.73 -18.65 -4.25
CA ASP A 176 -24.68 -17.70 -4.62
C ASP A 176 -24.15 -18.06 -6.02
N ASP A 177 -23.92 -17.06 -6.87
CA ASP A 177 -23.37 -17.17 -8.23
C ASP A 177 -22.03 -17.94 -8.27
N HIS A 178 -21.36 -18.03 -7.12
CA HIS A 178 -20.06 -18.67 -6.94
C HIS A 178 -20.13 -20.07 -6.34
N THR A 179 -21.32 -20.58 -6.02
CA THR A 179 -21.52 -21.90 -5.40
C THR A 179 -22.22 -22.86 -6.35
N ARG A 180 -21.88 -24.16 -6.27
CA ARG A 180 -22.56 -25.23 -7.00
C ARG A 180 -22.98 -26.29 -6.01
N TYR A 181 -24.22 -26.73 -6.13
CA TYR A 181 -24.75 -27.80 -5.32
C TYR A 181 -24.56 -29.13 -6.02
N PHE A 182 -24.02 -30.09 -5.26
CA PHE A 182 -23.95 -31.47 -5.68
C PHE A 182 -24.79 -32.28 -4.71
N SER A 183 -25.81 -32.97 -5.20
CA SER A 183 -26.50 -34.01 -4.44
C SER A 183 -25.64 -35.27 -4.50
N VAL A 184 -25.09 -35.70 -3.37
CA VAL A 184 -24.32 -36.94 -3.27
C VAL A 184 -25.22 -38.01 -2.66
N ASP A 185 -25.40 -39.13 -3.37
CA ASP A 185 -26.13 -40.28 -2.83
C ASP A 185 -25.30 -40.93 -1.71
N THR A 186 -25.86 -41.01 -0.51
CA THR A 186 -25.22 -41.56 0.69
C THR A 186 -25.03 -43.08 0.62
N ARG A 187 -25.68 -43.76 -0.34
CA ARG A 187 -25.54 -45.20 -0.58
C ARG A 187 -24.29 -45.56 -1.38
N MET A 188 -23.67 -44.58 -2.03
CA MET A 188 -22.49 -44.79 -2.88
C MET A 188 -21.20 -44.67 -2.09
N GLY A 189 -20.20 -45.46 -2.49
CA GLY A 189 -18.87 -45.40 -1.88
C GLY A 189 -18.20 -44.04 -2.12
N VAL A 190 -17.49 -43.52 -1.12
CA VAL A 190 -16.85 -42.19 -1.14
C VAL A 190 -16.02 -41.95 -2.41
N ASN A 191 -15.23 -42.94 -2.83
CA ASN A 191 -14.36 -42.82 -4.00
C ASN A 191 -15.14 -42.70 -5.33
N ALA A 192 -16.28 -43.36 -5.45
CA ALA A 192 -17.14 -43.28 -6.63
C ALA A 192 -17.78 -41.88 -6.72
N SER A 193 -18.33 -41.39 -5.60
CA SER A 193 -18.90 -40.04 -5.49
C SER A 193 -17.86 -38.96 -5.80
N LEU A 194 -16.64 -39.10 -5.26
CA LEU A 194 -15.54 -38.15 -5.51
C LEU A 194 -15.08 -38.15 -6.97
N SER A 195 -15.10 -39.31 -7.64
CA SER A 195 -14.73 -39.44 -9.05
C SER A 195 -15.77 -38.77 -9.96
N SER A 196 -17.06 -38.98 -9.67
CA SER A 196 -18.16 -38.30 -10.37
C SER A 196 -18.10 -36.77 -10.19
N ILE A 197 -17.86 -36.29 -8.97
CA ILE A 197 -17.68 -34.86 -8.70
C ILE A 197 -16.47 -34.31 -9.48
N ARG A 198 -15.35 -35.03 -9.54
CA ARG A 198 -14.17 -34.61 -10.32
C ARG A 198 -14.47 -34.50 -11.81
N GLU A 199 -15.25 -35.42 -12.38
CA GLU A 199 -15.65 -35.39 -13.78
C GLU A 199 -16.57 -34.19 -14.09
N MET A 200 -17.56 -33.93 -13.21
CA MET A 200 -18.43 -32.76 -13.32
C MET A 200 -17.66 -31.44 -13.18
N LEU A 201 -16.63 -31.41 -12.32
CA LEU A 201 -15.77 -30.25 -12.14
C LEU A 201 -14.76 -30.05 -13.29
N SER A 202 -14.30 -31.13 -13.94
CA SER A 202 -13.30 -31.08 -15.01
C SER A 202 -13.87 -30.69 -16.39
N GLY A 203 -15.18 -30.83 -16.59
CA GLY A 203 -15.88 -30.49 -17.84
C GLY A 203 -15.91 -29.00 -18.21
N THR A 204 -16.84 -28.59 -19.08
CA THR A 204 -16.97 -27.26 -19.72
C THR A 204 -16.90 -26.07 -18.77
N HIS A 205 -17.21 -26.29 -17.49
CA HIS A 205 -17.23 -25.28 -16.44
C HIS A 205 -15.93 -25.15 -15.62
N SER A 206 -14.89 -25.94 -15.92
CA SER A 206 -13.54 -25.85 -15.32
C SER A 206 -12.80 -24.55 -15.67
N LYS A 207 -13.25 -23.85 -16.71
CA LYS A 207 -12.61 -22.62 -17.22
C LYS A 207 -12.89 -21.37 -16.36
N ARG A 208 -13.77 -21.44 -15.35
CA ARG A 208 -14.13 -20.31 -14.47
C ARG A 208 -13.55 -20.43 -13.05
N ILE A 209 -12.29 -20.87 -12.92
CA ILE A 209 -11.63 -20.90 -11.62
C ILE A 209 -11.26 -19.47 -11.22
N GLN A 210 -12.06 -18.85 -10.35
CA GLN A 210 -11.60 -17.70 -9.59
C GLN A 210 -10.67 -18.22 -8.48
N LYS A 211 -9.39 -17.84 -8.53
CA LYS A 211 -8.36 -18.35 -7.60
C LYS A 211 -8.54 -17.86 -6.16
N ARG A 212 -9.50 -16.97 -5.88
CA ARG A 212 -9.67 -16.28 -4.60
C ARG A 212 -11.14 -15.99 -4.33
N THR A 213 -11.55 -16.20 -3.09
CA THR A 213 -12.96 -16.10 -2.64
C THR A 213 -13.26 -14.83 -1.83
N ALA A 214 -12.24 -14.09 -1.39
CA ALA A 214 -12.43 -12.83 -0.69
C ALA A 214 -13.08 -11.77 -1.61
N GLN A 215 -14.07 -11.05 -1.10
CA GLN A 215 -14.78 -10.01 -1.86
C GLN A 215 -13.84 -8.86 -2.24
N TRP A 216 -12.89 -8.54 -1.35
CA TRP A 216 -11.94 -7.44 -1.55
C TRP A 216 -10.51 -7.94 -1.60
N ILE A 217 -9.87 -7.73 -2.75
CA ILE A 217 -8.51 -8.19 -3.01
C ILE A 217 -7.66 -7.00 -3.44
N ILE A 218 -6.51 -6.84 -2.76
CA ILE A 218 -5.52 -5.84 -3.15
C ILE A 218 -4.78 -6.27 -4.41
N THR A 219 -4.77 -5.37 -5.38
CA THR A 219 -4.14 -5.54 -6.69
C THR A 219 -2.68 -5.03 -6.69
N GLY A 220 -1.77 -5.86 -7.18
CA GLY A 220 -0.33 -5.54 -7.18
C GLY A 220 0.34 -5.68 -5.80
N THR A 221 1.57 -5.20 -5.72
CA THR A 221 2.39 -5.24 -4.51
C THR A 221 3.16 -3.94 -4.38
N MET A 222 3.10 -3.33 -3.20
CA MET A 222 3.94 -2.20 -2.86
C MET A 222 4.60 -2.39 -1.51
N ARG A 223 5.81 -1.84 -1.40
CA ARG A 223 6.57 -1.83 -0.16
C ARG A 223 5.90 -0.92 0.86
N GLN A 224 5.85 -1.37 2.11
CA GLN A 224 5.19 -0.63 3.18
C GLN A 224 5.87 0.71 3.46
N GLU A 225 7.21 0.77 3.35
CA GLU A 225 7.99 2.00 3.54
C GLU A 225 7.67 3.02 2.46
N LYS A 226 7.50 2.55 1.21
CA LYS A 226 7.10 3.43 0.10
C LYS A 226 5.68 3.96 0.30
N LEU A 227 4.72 3.11 0.69
CA LEU A 227 3.35 3.53 0.99
C LEU A 227 3.30 4.57 2.12
N PHE A 228 4.10 4.37 3.17
CA PHE A 228 4.23 5.27 4.30
C PHE A 228 4.81 6.63 3.89
N ASN A 229 5.93 6.63 3.18
CA ASN A 229 6.59 7.85 2.75
C ASN A 229 5.71 8.64 1.77
N CYS A 230 5.07 7.97 0.81
CA CYS A 230 4.12 8.58 -0.12
C CYS A 230 2.94 9.25 0.61
N TYR A 231 2.35 8.56 1.59
CA TYR A 231 1.22 9.09 2.36
C TYR A 231 1.62 10.34 3.15
N ASN A 232 2.71 10.25 3.93
CA ASN A 232 3.18 11.36 4.74
C ASN A 232 3.59 12.57 3.89
N CYS A 233 4.34 12.34 2.81
CA CYS A 233 4.74 13.39 1.89
C CYS A 233 3.52 14.12 1.34
N LEU A 234 2.49 13.38 0.95
CA LEU A 234 1.29 13.97 0.39
C LEU A 234 0.46 14.73 1.43
N VAL A 235 0.25 14.18 2.62
CA VAL A 235 -0.48 14.88 3.70
C VAL A 235 0.21 16.20 4.04
N MET A 236 1.53 16.19 4.21
CA MET A 236 2.27 17.41 4.54
C MET A 236 2.26 18.42 3.38
N TRP A 237 2.34 17.94 2.13
CA TRP A 237 2.25 18.79 0.95
C TRP A 237 0.85 19.41 0.79
N LEU A 238 -0.21 18.66 1.09
CA LEU A 238 -1.60 19.15 1.08
C LEU A 238 -1.87 20.19 2.18
N GLN A 239 -1.11 20.15 3.28
CA GLN A 239 -1.17 21.13 4.36
C GLN A 239 -0.35 22.40 4.09
N GLY A 240 0.29 22.51 2.92
CA GLY A 240 1.12 23.66 2.54
C GLY A 240 2.57 23.59 3.04
N GLY A 241 3.09 22.39 3.32
CA GLY A 241 4.49 22.23 3.71
C GLY A 241 5.46 22.48 2.55
N ASP A 242 6.46 23.33 2.77
CA ASP A 242 7.54 23.54 1.82
C ASP A 242 8.41 22.28 1.66
N ASN A 243 8.99 22.08 0.48
CA ASN A 243 9.83 20.90 0.19
C ASN A 243 10.96 20.72 1.22
N GLU A 244 11.55 21.81 1.69
CA GLU A 244 12.59 21.80 2.71
C GLU A 244 12.04 21.35 4.06
N SER A 245 10.94 21.95 4.53
CA SER A 245 10.30 21.56 5.79
C SER A 245 9.87 20.10 5.80
N ILE A 246 9.34 19.60 4.67
CA ILE A 246 8.89 18.22 4.52
C ILE A 246 10.07 17.27 4.63
N LEU A 247 11.17 17.53 3.91
CA LEU A 247 12.34 16.66 3.91
C LEU A 247 13.18 16.75 5.19
N LYS A 248 13.11 17.86 5.94
CA LYS A 248 13.74 18.01 7.26
C LYS A 248 12.88 17.48 8.42
N SER A 249 11.61 17.16 8.18
CA SER A 249 10.66 16.81 9.24
C SER A 249 10.94 15.51 10.01
N GLY A 250 11.83 14.65 9.51
CA GLY A 250 12.06 13.32 10.09
C GLY A 250 10.85 12.37 9.95
N MET A 251 9.84 12.72 9.14
CA MET A 251 8.60 11.94 8.99
C MET A 251 8.71 10.77 8.01
N PHE A 252 9.90 10.49 7.48
CA PHE A 252 10.12 9.46 6.47
C PHE A 252 10.87 8.26 7.02
N ARG A 253 10.50 7.07 6.56
CA ARG A 253 11.23 5.82 6.82
C ARG A 253 12.34 5.66 5.79
N SER A 254 13.46 5.08 6.22
CA SER A 254 14.49 4.62 5.28
C SER A 254 13.94 3.50 4.40
N SER A 255 14.22 3.56 3.11
CA SER A 255 13.84 2.53 2.15
C SER A 255 15.09 2.05 1.43
N ARG A 256 15.36 0.73 1.49
CA ARG A 256 16.55 0.10 0.86
C ARG A 256 17.89 0.73 1.29
N GLY A 257 18.02 1.10 2.57
CA GLY A 257 19.24 1.73 3.09
C GLY A 257 19.41 3.21 2.71
N SER A 258 18.51 3.80 1.92
CA SER A 258 18.52 5.22 1.61
C SER A 258 17.57 5.98 2.54
N LYS A 259 18.09 7.02 3.20
CA LYS A 259 17.31 7.97 3.98
C LYS A 259 16.71 9.04 3.08
N VAL A 260 15.48 9.46 3.38
CA VAL A 260 14.80 10.56 2.71
C VAL A 260 14.95 11.80 3.57
N GLU A 261 16.09 12.46 3.42
CA GLU A 261 16.46 13.69 4.15
C GLU A 261 16.79 14.80 3.17
N TRP A 262 16.68 16.05 3.63
CA TRP A 262 17.12 17.22 2.89
C TRP A 262 18.64 17.20 2.73
N LEU A 263 19.10 17.36 1.50
CA LEU A 263 20.52 17.54 1.22
C LEU A 263 20.83 19.02 1.08
N GLU A 264 21.77 19.52 1.87
CA GLU A 264 22.24 20.89 1.79
C GLU A 264 23.16 21.09 0.57
N ASP A 265 23.06 22.25 -0.07
CA ASP A 265 23.93 22.59 -1.19
C ASP A 265 25.36 22.82 -0.67
N ILE A 266 26.34 22.13 -1.26
CA ILE A 266 27.75 22.35 -0.94
C ILE A 266 28.18 23.67 -1.59
N GLY A 267 28.69 24.60 -0.78
CA GLY A 267 29.15 25.91 -1.24
C GLY A 267 30.19 25.82 -2.36
N ARG A 268 30.11 26.75 -3.32
CA ARG A 268 30.97 26.83 -4.52
C ARG A 268 32.48 26.88 -4.22
N GLY A 269 32.88 27.19 -2.98
CA GLY A 269 34.27 27.25 -2.51
C GLY A 269 34.98 25.90 -2.36
N ASP A 270 34.24 24.80 -2.15
CA ASP A 270 34.81 23.45 -1.95
C ASP A 270 34.97 22.65 -3.26
N VAL A 271 34.41 23.16 -4.36
CA VAL A 271 34.34 22.49 -5.66
C VAL A 271 35.73 22.28 -6.28
N ARG A 272 36.74 23.07 -5.89
CA ARG A 272 38.12 22.93 -6.40
C ARG A 272 38.90 21.75 -5.80
N LYS A 273 38.42 21.10 -4.73
CA LYS A 273 39.14 20.00 -4.06
C LYS A 273 38.76 18.58 -4.50
N ARG A 274 37.70 18.38 -5.28
CA ARG A 274 37.33 17.04 -5.80
C ARG A 274 37.14 17.07 -7.31
N LYS A 275 38.22 16.82 -8.04
CA LYS A 275 38.25 16.77 -9.52
C LYS A 275 37.62 15.48 -10.10
N GLU A 276 37.07 14.58 -9.28
CA GLU A 276 36.69 13.21 -9.73
C GLU A 276 35.25 12.77 -9.44
N VAL A 277 34.39 13.56 -8.81
CA VAL A 277 33.03 13.09 -8.47
C VAL A 277 31.99 14.03 -9.04
N TYR A 278 31.17 13.49 -9.93
CA TYR A 278 29.95 14.07 -10.49
C TYR A 278 29.33 15.10 -9.55
N VAL A 279 29.28 16.37 -9.98
CA VAL A 279 28.80 17.50 -9.16
C VAL A 279 27.39 17.17 -8.68
N SER A 280 27.30 16.71 -7.43
CA SER A 280 26.03 16.53 -6.75
C SER A 280 25.33 17.88 -6.82
N ARG A 281 24.12 17.92 -7.37
CA ARG A 281 23.22 19.08 -7.28
C ARG A 281 22.15 18.73 -6.24
N PRO A 282 22.40 18.94 -4.93
CA PRO A 282 21.48 18.58 -3.86
C PRO A 282 20.08 19.14 -4.06
N SER A 283 19.96 20.40 -4.48
CA SER A 283 18.68 21.02 -4.85
C SER A 283 17.88 20.23 -5.90
N ALA A 284 18.51 19.76 -6.99
CA ALA A 284 17.85 18.95 -8.01
C ALA A 284 17.46 17.56 -7.48
N GLN A 285 18.29 16.97 -6.61
CA GLN A 285 17.99 15.68 -5.98
C GLN A 285 16.81 15.79 -5.00
N ASN A 286 16.73 16.86 -4.20
CA ASN A 286 15.61 17.10 -3.29
C ASN A 286 14.29 17.26 -4.06
N LEU A 287 14.32 17.95 -5.20
CA LEU A 287 13.15 18.09 -6.08
C LEU A 287 12.73 16.75 -6.69
N ASN A 288 13.68 15.91 -7.11
CA ASN A 288 13.40 14.56 -7.59
C ASN A 288 12.81 13.67 -6.51
N LYS A 289 13.34 13.70 -5.27
CA LYS A 289 12.79 12.96 -4.12
C LYS A 289 11.31 13.31 -3.88
N MET A 290 10.98 14.61 -3.92
CA MET A 290 9.60 15.06 -3.75
C MET A 290 8.69 14.55 -4.88
N ARG A 291 9.15 14.63 -6.15
CA ARG A 291 8.39 14.10 -7.30
C ARG A 291 8.18 12.59 -7.20
N ASP A 292 9.21 11.85 -6.83
CA ASP A 292 9.17 10.38 -6.68
C ASP A 292 8.22 9.89 -5.59
N MET A 293 7.85 10.76 -4.63
CA MET A 293 6.85 10.48 -3.60
C MET A 293 5.46 11.00 -3.98
N LEU A 294 5.35 12.25 -4.45
CA LEU A 294 4.07 12.88 -4.73
C LEU A 294 3.34 12.26 -5.91
N ILE A 295 4.04 11.97 -7.02
CA ILE A 295 3.41 11.37 -8.22
C ILE A 295 2.73 10.04 -7.88
N PRO A 296 3.42 9.05 -7.28
CA PRO A 296 2.74 7.80 -6.92
C PRO A 296 1.69 7.99 -5.82
N ALA A 297 1.87 8.93 -4.87
CA ALA A 297 0.87 9.20 -3.84
C ALA A 297 -0.46 9.70 -4.44
N ARG A 298 -0.41 10.64 -5.38
CA ARG A 298 -1.60 11.15 -6.10
C ARG A 298 -2.30 10.03 -6.86
N ARG A 299 -1.53 9.23 -7.62
CA ARG A 299 -2.06 8.07 -8.35
C ARG A 299 -2.70 7.04 -7.43
N LEU A 300 -2.14 6.84 -6.24
CA LEU A 300 -2.71 5.92 -5.25
C LEU A 300 -4.08 6.35 -4.77
N ILE A 301 -4.26 7.65 -4.48
CA ILE A 301 -5.58 8.17 -4.11
C ILE A 301 -6.58 7.93 -5.21
N LEU A 302 -6.23 8.26 -6.46
CA LEU A 302 -7.15 8.09 -7.59
C LEU A 302 -7.47 6.60 -7.83
N THR A 303 -6.49 5.71 -7.63
CA THR A 303 -6.71 4.25 -7.69
C THR A 303 -7.68 3.80 -6.60
N VAL A 304 -7.53 4.33 -5.39
CA VAL A 304 -8.43 4.07 -4.26
C VAL A 304 -9.80 4.65 -4.51
N CYS A 305 -9.93 5.83 -5.12
CA CYS A 305 -11.21 6.39 -5.50
C CYS A 305 -12.01 5.45 -6.44
N ASP A 306 -11.32 4.73 -7.33
CA ASP A 306 -11.93 3.75 -8.23
C ASP A 306 -12.25 2.39 -7.57
N GLY A 307 -11.92 2.19 -6.29
CA GLY A 307 -12.19 0.95 -5.55
C GLY A 307 -11.05 -0.07 -5.55
N TYR A 308 -9.83 0.34 -5.92
CA TYR A 308 -8.67 -0.55 -5.99
C TYR A 308 -7.51 -0.02 -5.16
N PHE A 309 -6.65 -0.90 -4.67
CA PHE A 309 -5.46 -0.49 -3.93
C PHE A 309 -4.19 -0.95 -4.64
N SER A 310 -3.15 -0.11 -4.62
CA SER A 310 -1.84 -0.34 -5.23
C SER A 310 -1.79 -0.31 -6.77
N LYS A 311 -2.65 -1.05 -7.49
CA LYS A 311 -2.69 -1.05 -8.96
C LYS A 311 -4.10 -1.14 -9.50
N HIS A 312 -4.47 -0.33 -10.50
CA HIS A 312 -5.76 -0.50 -11.17
C HIS A 312 -5.76 -1.77 -12.07
N PRO A 313 -6.76 -2.65 -11.99
CA PRO A 313 -6.76 -3.93 -12.73
C PRO A 313 -6.89 -3.77 -14.25
N LYS A 314 -7.51 -2.67 -14.71
CA LYS A 314 -7.60 -2.34 -16.14
C LYS A 314 -6.43 -1.50 -16.67
N ASP A 315 -5.32 -1.42 -15.92
CA ASP A 315 -4.16 -0.58 -16.26
C ASP A 315 -4.56 0.87 -16.62
N LYS A 316 -5.54 1.41 -15.89
CA LYS A 316 -5.99 2.80 -16.06
C LYS A 316 -4.84 3.74 -15.69
N GLU A 317 -4.42 4.54 -16.64
CA GLU A 317 -3.40 5.58 -16.45
C GLU A 317 -4.10 6.88 -16.07
N TYR A 318 -3.94 7.30 -14.81
CA TYR A 318 -4.33 8.64 -14.36
C TYR A 318 -3.37 9.68 -14.94
N PHE A 319 -3.88 10.88 -15.20
CA PHE A 319 -3.20 12.01 -15.84
C PHE A 319 -2.81 11.74 -17.31
N ARG A 320 -3.57 10.88 -18.01
CA ARG A 320 -3.40 10.61 -19.43
C ARG A 320 -4.05 11.73 -20.27
N GLY A 321 -3.24 12.74 -20.60
CA GLY A 321 -3.52 13.73 -21.65
C GLY A 321 -2.95 13.35 -23.00
#